data_AF-A0A0B7GSS7-F1
#
_entry.id   AF-A0A0B7GSS7-F1
#
_cell.length_a   1.000
_cell.length_b   1.000
_cell.length_c   1.000
_cell.angle_alpha   90.00
_cell.angle_beta   90.00
_cell.angle_gamma   90.00
#
_symmetry.space_group_name_H-M   'P 1'
#
loop_
_entity.id
_entity.type
_entity.pdbx_description
1 polymer ?
#
loop_
_entity_poly.entity_id
_entity_poly.type
_entity_poly.pdbx_seq_one_letter_code
_entity_poly.pdbx_strand_id
1 'polypeptide(L)'
;MHLKERSQFDIISDSDGKQKRIYEWNSLYRIFYYDCPPISKALYHPVLEKSIDFSKTETYTWMKEFIENLIHQRKVALRMGVLADNTAYYGLKNEIAKKLFSGRLQVTDITETDFDLVLRQKGVDMKIGIDIATLAYKKLADQIVLITGDSDFVSAAKLARREGIDFIVDPMGHKILPDLMEHIDGLRSYYRHKQLKGSFGQKEQDVTLFPY
;
A
#
# COMPACT_ATOMS: atom_id res chain seq x y z
N MET A 1 -5.33 -18.86 -8.49
CA MET A 1 -3.88 -18.58 -8.51
C MET A 1 -3.37 -18.98 -7.15
N HIS A 2 -2.58 -20.05 -7.04
CA HIS A 2 -2.14 -20.50 -5.72
C HIS A 2 -0.97 -19.64 -5.24
N LEU A 3 -1.05 -19.20 -3.99
CA LEU A 3 -0.01 -18.43 -3.31
C LEU A 3 1.05 -19.33 -2.66
N LYS A 4 0.91 -20.66 -2.71
CA LYS A 4 1.98 -21.62 -2.37
C LYS A 4 2.87 -21.92 -3.57
N GLU A 5 4.15 -22.20 -3.36
CA GLU A 5 5.01 -22.70 -4.42
C GLU A 5 4.54 -24.07 -4.92
N ARG A 6 4.73 -24.36 -6.21
CA ARG A 6 4.32 -25.65 -6.81
C ARG A 6 4.95 -26.87 -6.13
N SER A 7 6.06 -26.69 -5.44
CA SER A 7 6.83 -27.68 -4.66
C SER A 7 6.18 -28.03 -3.33
N GLN A 8 5.36 -27.14 -2.76
CA GLN A 8 4.76 -27.28 -1.42
C GLN A 8 3.40 -27.99 -1.42
N PHE A 9 2.94 -28.46 -2.59
CA PHE A 9 1.69 -29.20 -2.70
C PHE A 9 1.91 -30.69 -2.48
N ASP A 10 1.02 -31.30 -1.69
CA ASP A 10 1.03 -32.73 -1.45
C ASP A 10 0.85 -33.52 -2.74
N ILE A 11 1.64 -34.59 -2.85
CA ILE A 11 1.59 -35.55 -3.96
C ILE A 11 0.90 -36.79 -3.45
N ILE A 12 -0.24 -37.14 -4.05
CA ILE A 12 -0.93 -38.40 -3.77
C ILE A 12 -0.71 -39.35 -4.93
N SER A 13 -0.42 -40.61 -4.62
CA SER A 13 -0.39 -41.71 -5.59
C SER A 13 -1.80 -42.23 -5.82
N ASP A 14 -2.26 -42.21 -7.08
CA ASP A 14 -3.48 -42.90 -7.51
C ASP A 14 -3.31 -44.43 -7.37
N SER A 15 -4.42 -45.17 -7.40
CA SER A 15 -4.45 -46.64 -7.39
C SER A 15 -3.61 -47.29 -8.50
N ASP A 16 -3.37 -46.56 -9.60
CA ASP A 16 -2.52 -46.96 -10.73
C ASP A 16 -1.03 -46.52 -10.57
N GLY A 17 -0.62 -46.03 -9.40
CA GLY A 17 0.76 -45.58 -9.13
C GLY A 17 1.13 -44.24 -9.76
N LYS A 18 0.19 -43.55 -10.41
CA LYS A 18 0.41 -42.20 -10.98
C LYS A 18 0.37 -41.16 -9.86
N GLN A 19 1.44 -40.39 -9.75
CA GLN A 19 1.52 -39.25 -8.83
C GLN A 19 0.70 -38.07 -9.36
N LYS A 20 -0.26 -37.60 -8.57
CA LYS A 20 -1.03 -36.37 -8.84
C LYS A 20 -0.80 -35.38 -7.71
N ARG A 21 -0.51 -34.13 -8.07
CA ARG A 21 -0.46 -33.01 -7.12
C ARG A 21 -1.87 -32.57 -6.78
N ILE A 22 -2.15 -32.42 -5.49
CA ILE A 22 -3.40 -31.84 -5.02
C ILE A 22 -3.20 -30.35 -4.84
N TYR A 23 -4.09 -29.58 -5.46
CA TYR A 23 -4.10 -28.12 -5.33
C TYR A 23 -5.13 -27.73 -4.28
N GLU A 24 -4.68 -27.15 -3.16
CA GLU A 24 -5.57 -26.53 -2.19
C GLU A 24 -6.11 -25.21 -2.76
N TRP A 25 -7.43 -25.09 -2.87
CA TRP A 25 -8.10 -23.89 -3.32
C TRP A 25 -8.36 -22.97 -2.14
N ASN A 26 -7.66 -21.83 -2.09
CA ASN A 26 -7.97 -20.80 -1.11
C ASN A 26 -9.30 -20.13 -1.47
N SER A 27 -10.21 -20.06 -0.51
CA SER A 27 -11.47 -19.32 -0.64
C SER A 27 -11.30 -17.89 -0.15
N LEU A 28 -11.67 -16.91 -0.98
CA LEU A 28 -11.60 -15.50 -0.58
C LEU A 28 -12.61 -15.24 0.55
N TYR A 29 -12.12 -14.87 1.74
CA TYR A 29 -12.96 -14.41 2.84
C TYR A 29 -13.53 -13.02 2.53
N ARG A 30 -12.66 -12.00 2.51
CA ARG A 30 -13.02 -10.59 2.32
C ARG A 30 -11.79 -9.79 1.89
N ILE A 31 -12.01 -8.76 1.07
CA ILE A 31 -11.04 -7.74 0.72
C ILE A 31 -11.34 -6.53 1.60
N PHE A 32 -10.36 -6.11 2.39
CA PHE A 32 -10.45 -4.87 3.15
C PHE A 32 -9.69 -3.78 2.40
N TYR A 33 -10.39 -2.70 2.05
CA TYR A 33 -9.80 -1.55 1.37
C TYR A 33 -9.70 -0.39 2.35
N TYR A 34 -8.48 0.11 2.56
CA TYR A 34 -8.19 1.16 3.54
C TYR A 34 -7.72 2.41 2.83
N ASP A 35 -8.39 3.54 3.10
CA ASP A 35 -8.09 4.81 2.46
C ASP A 35 -8.74 5.97 3.23
N CYS A 36 -8.54 7.21 2.79
CA CYS A 36 -9.26 8.39 3.23
C CYS A 36 -10.13 8.96 2.11
N PRO A 37 -11.22 9.69 2.44
CA PRO A 37 -11.94 10.47 1.43
C PRO A 37 -11.03 11.48 0.73
N PRO A 38 -11.29 11.81 -0.55
CA PRO A 38 -10.52 12.85 -1.24
C PRO A 38 -10.76 14.23 -0.59
N ILE A 39 -9.73 15.09 -0.63
CA ILE A 39 -9.84 16.45 -0.09
C ILE A 39 -10.88 17.27 -0.87
N SER A 40 -11.80 17.89 -0.15
CA SER A 40 -12.86 18.73 -0.72
C SER A 40 -12.67 20.23 -0.44
N LYS A 41 -11.59 20.62 0.24
CA LYS A 41 -11.35 22.01 0.65
C LYS A 41 -10.53 22.78 -0.38
N ALA A 42 -10.70 24.10 -0.34
CA ALA A 42 -9.78 25.00 -1.02
C ALA A 42 -8.56 25.28 -0.14
N LEU A 43 -7.36 25.15 -0.72
CA LEU A 43 -6.10 25.45 -0.04
C LEU A 43 -5.36 26.59 -0.73
N TYR A 44 -4.83 27.50 0.07
CA TYR A 44 -4.04 28.62 -0.42
C TYR A 44 -2.64 28.16 -0.83
N HIS A 45 -2.29 28.41 -2.09
CA HIS A 45 -0.95 28.17 -2.61
C HIS A 45 -0.10 29.46 -2.47
N PRO A 46 1.04 29.42 -1.77
CA PRO A 46 1.79 30.63 -1.42
C PRO A 46 2.41 31.35 -2.62
N VAL A 47 2.94 30.64 -3.61
CA VAL A 47 3.57 31.28 -4.80
C VAL A 47 2.55 31.79 -5.83
N LEU A 48 1.46 31.05 -6.05
CA LEU A 48 0.40 31.48 -6.96
C LEU A 48 -0.50 32.55 -6.36
N GLU A 49 -0.42 32.75 -5.04
CA GLU A 49 -1.29 33.60 -4.23
C GLU A 49 -2.78 33.34 -4.45
N LYS A 50 -3.14 32.06 -4.68
CA LYS A 50 -4.49 31.64 -5.03
C LYS A 50 -4.93 30.45 -4.19
N SER A 51 -6.22 30.41 -3.90
CA SER A 51 -6.86 29.24 -3.29
C SER A 51 -7.26 28.24 -4.38
N ILE A 52 -6.66 27.06 -4.35
CA ILE A 52 -6.97 25.95 -5.24
C ILE A 52 -8.07 25.11 -4.61
N ASP A 53 -9.23 25.05 -5.26
CA ASP A 53 -10.39 24.29 -4.80
C ASP A 53 -10.31 22.84 -5.27
N PHE A 54 -9.95 21.93 -4.37
CA PHE A 54 -9.78 20.52 -4.70
C PHE A 54 -11.09 19.79 -5.00
N SER A 55 -12.24 20.29 -4.51
CA SER A 55 -13.55 19.67 -4.77
C SER A 55 -13.95 19.69 -6.25
N LYS A 56 -13.32 20.55 -7.04
CA LYS A 56 -13.58 20.72 -8.48
C LYS A 56 -12.59 19.98 -9.36
N THR A 57 -11.62 19.28 -8.79
CA THR A 57 -10.60 18.56 -9.55
C THR A 57 -11.16 17.27 -10.13
N GLU A 58 -10.66 16.87 -11.30
CA GLU A 58 -11.00 15.58 -11.91
C GLU A 58 -10.64 14.41 -10.97
N THR A 59 -9.52 14.53 -10.26
CA THR A 59 -9.07 13.54 -9.27
C THR A 59 -10.07 13.35 -8.13
N TYR A 60 -10.69 14.44 -7.64
CA TYR A 60 -11.71 14.36 -6.61
C TYR A 60 -12.94 13.58 -7.11
N THR A 61 -13.45 13.93 -8.29
CA THR A 61 -14.59 13.25 -8.90
C THR A 61 -14.28 11.77 -9.15
N TRP A 62 -13.13 11.48 -9.75
CA TRP A 62 -12.69 10.12 -10.03
C TRP A 62 -12.57 9.27 -8.77
N MET A 63 -11.93 9.79 -7.72
CA MET A 63 -11.75 9.04 -6.47
C MET A 63 -13.09 8.78 -5.79
N LYS A 64 -13.99 9.76 -5.81
CA LYS A 64 -15.34 9.60 -5.26
C LYS A 64 -16.11 8.50 -5.99
N GLU A 65 -16.12 8.54 -7.33
CA GLU A 65 -16.75 7.50 -8.16
C GLU A 65 -16.10 6.13 -7.93
N PHE A 66 -14.77 6.06 -7.81
CA PHE A 66 -14.04 4.83 -7.54
C PHE A 66 -14.47 4.21 -6.20
N ILE A 67 -14.49 5.00 -5.13
CA ILE A 67 -14.94 4.56 -3.79
C ILE A 67 -16.40 4.10 -3.84
N GLU A 68 -17.28 4.86 -4.50
CA GLU A 68 -18.70 4.49 -4.67
C GLU A 68 -18.84 3.15 -5.41
N ASN A 69 -18.08 2.94 -6.47
CA ASN A 69 -18.09 1.67 -7.21
C ASN A 69 -17.56 0.50 -6.39
N LEU A 70 -16.56 0.71 -5.52
CA LEU A 70 -16.04 -0.32 -4.62
C LEU A 70 -17.07 -0.78 -3.58
N ILE A 71 -17.91 0.12 -3.08
CA ILE A 71 -18.96 -0.22 -2.10
C ILE A 71 -19.92 -1.29 -2.66
N HIS A 72 -20.17 -1.27 -3.96
CA HIS A 72 -21.07 -2.22 -4.63
C HIS A 72 -20.42 -3.56 -4.94
N GLN A 73 -19.10 -3.72 -4.72
CA GLN A 73 -18.40 -4.96 -5.03
C GLN A 73 -18.59 -6.02 -3.94
N ARG A 74 -18.88 -7.25 -4.37
CA ARG A 74 -19.04 -8.38 -3.46
C ARG A 74 -17.74 -8.68 -2.71
N LYS A 75 -17.85 -8.95 -1.40
CA LYS A 75 -16.72 -9.27 -0.50
C LYS A 75 -15.70 -8.13 -0.35
N VAL A 76 -16.01 -6.91 -0.76
CA VAL A 76 -15.18 -5.74 -0.48
C VAL A 76 -15.75 -4.99 0.72
N ALA A 77 -14.91 -4.62 1.68
CA ALA A 77 -15.28 -3.83 2.83
C ALA A 77 -14.34 -2.62 2.92
N LEU A 78 -14.91 -1.42 2.76
CA LEU A 78 -14.16 -0.18 2.86
C LEU A 78 -13.98 0.19 4.33
N ARG A 79 -12.77 0.63 4.65
CA ARG A 79 -12.31 1.00 5.98
C ARG A 79 -11.74 2.41 5.94
N MET A 80 -12.64 3.37 5.74
CA MET A 80 -12.25 4.77 5.57
C MET A 80 -11.69 5.35 6.87
N GLY A 81 -10.51 5.95 6.79
CA GLY A 81 -9.95 6.85 7.79
C GLY A 81 -10.55 8.25 7.68
N VAL A 82 -9.89 9.21 8.32
CA VAL A 82 -10.27 10.63 8.24
C VAL A 82 -9.10 11.43 7.71
N LEU A 83 -9.40 12.30 6.76
CA LEU A 83 -8.44 13.28 6.27
C LEU A 83 -8.44 14.49 7.22
N ALA A 84 -7.26 14.87 7.72
CA ALA A 84 -7.12 15.99 8.65
C ALA A 84 -7.04 17.32 7.89
N ASP A 85 -8.11 17.66 7.16
CA ASP A 85 -8.14 18.77 6.20
C ASP A 85 -7.88 20.14 6.84
N ASN A 86 -8.15 20.29 8.14
CA ASN A 86 -7.85 21.52 8.89
C ASN A 86 -6.33 21.79 9.00
N THR A 87 -5.52 20.74 8.81
CA THR A 87 -4.06 20.82 8.89
C THR A 87 -3.40 20.63 7.51
N ALA A 88 -4.18 20.64 6.44
CA ALA A 88 -3.65 20.53 5.09
C ALA A 88 -3.04 21.87 4.64
N TYR A 89 -1.86 21.82 4.03
CA TYR A 89 -1.17 23.01 3.52
C TYR A 89 -0.21 22.64 2.39
N TYR A 90 0.22 23.64 1.63
CA TYR A 90 1.34 23.52 0.70
C TYR A 90 2.65 23.68 1.45
N GLY A 91 3.40 22.59 1.57
CA GLY A 91 4.71 22.56 2.20
C GLY A 91 5.82 22.67 1.17
N LEU A 92 6.82 23.51 1.42
CA LEU A 92 8.01 23.57 0.57
C LEU A 92 8.76 22.23 0.66
N LYS A 93 9.14 21.67 -0.49
CA LYS A 93 9.95 20.45 -0.55
C LYS A 93 11.23 20.62 0.26
N ASN A 94 11.59 19.58 1.02
CA ASN A 94 12.77 19.62 1.90
C ASN A 94 14.07 19.88 1.12
N GLU A 95 14.19 19.32 -0.09
CA GLU A 95 15.32 19.59 -0.99
C GLU A 95 15.42 21.07 -1.42
N ILE A 96 14.29 21.73 -1.66
CA ILE A 96 14.23 23.14 -2.05
C ILE A 96 14.55 24.02 -0.85
N ALA A 97 13.98 23.72 0.31
CA ALA A 97 14.32 24.39 1.56
C ALA A 97 15.84 24.34 1.84
N LYS A 98 16.47 23.16 1.69
CA LYS A 98 17.93 23.03 1.82
C LYS A 98 18.70 23.90 0.83
N LYS A 99 18.29 23.94 -0.44
CA LYS A 99 18.92 24.79 -1.46
C LYS A 99 18.80 26.27 -1.12
N LEU A 100 17.61 26.71 -0.71
CA LEU A 100 17.30 28.08 -0.30
C LEU A 100 18.19 28.54 0.86
N PHE A 101 18.22 27.77 1.97
CA PHE A 101 19.03 28.13 3.13
C PHE A 101 20.54 27.97 2.92
N SER A 102 20.97 27.18 1.92
CA SER A 102 22.37 27.10 1.50
C SER A 102 22.81 28.21 0.54
N GLY A 103 21.91 29.12 0.15
CA GLY A 103 22.18 30.20 -0.80
C GLY A 103 22.32 29.76 -2.27
N ARG A 104 21.99 28.51 -2.59
CA ARG A 104 22.06 27.94 -3.95
C ARG A 104 20.81 28.20 -4.80
N LEU A 105 19.77 28.74 -4.19
CA LEU A 105 18.50 29.09 -4.80
C LEU A 105 18.01 30.38 -4.16
N GLN A 106 17.47 31.31 -4.95
CA GLN A 106 16.85 32.52 -4.41
C GLN A 106 15.34 32.33 -4.27
N VAL A 107 14.71 33.15 -3.43
CA VAL A 107 13.25 33.13 -3.23
C VAL A 107 12.50 33.38 -4.55
N THR A 108 13.06 34.22 -5.42
CA THR A 108 12.49 34.55 -6.74
C THR A 108 12.48 33.38 -7.72
N ASP A 109 13.29 32.36 -7.46
CA ASP A 109 13.42 31.19 -8.34
C ASP A 109 12.44 30.08 -7.96
N ILE A 110 11.68 30.24 -6.86
CA ILE A 110 10.72 29.26 -6.38
C ILE A 110 9.46 29.27 -7.24
N THR A 111 9.01 28.09 -7.64
CA THR A 111 7.86 27.86 -8.52
C THR A 111 6.79 27.01 -7.83
N GLU A 112 5.64 26.81 -8.49
CA GLU A 112 4.57 25.92 -8.00
C GLU A 112 5.06 24.48 -7.76
N THR A 113 5.94 23.97 -8.62
CA THR A 113 6.42 22.59 -8.54
C THR A 113 7.35 22.30 -7.36
N ASP A 114 7.79 23.35 -6.66
CA ASP A 114 8.65 23.24 -5.49
C ASP A 114 7.88 22.95 -4.19
N PHE A 115 6.55 22.96 -4.26
CA PHE A 115 5.67 22.63 -3.15
C PHE A 115 5.08 21.24 -3.29
N ASP A 116 4.93 20.57 -2.16
CA ASP A 116 4.11 19.37 -2.03
C ASP A 116 2.83 19.70 -1.27
N LEU A 117 1.74 19.05 -1.68
CA LEU A 117 0.51 19.07 -0.92
C LEU A 117 0.68 18.16 0.31
N VAL A 118 0.75 18.77 1.49
CA VAL A 118 0.89 18.04 2.76
C VAL A 118 -0.50 17.74 3.30
N LEU A 119 -0.89 16.47 3.18
CA LEU A 119 -2.12 15.93 3.76
C LEU A 119 -1.77 14.96 4.88
N ARG A 120 -2.53 14.99 5.98
CA ARG A 120 -2.40 14.01 7.06
C ARG A 120 -3.62 13.12 7.09
N GLN A 121 -3.40 11.83 6.85
CA GLN A 121 -4.41 10.80 7.05
C GLN A 121 -4.37 10.33 8.50
N LYS A 122 -5.53 10.04 9.09
CA LYS A 122 -5.65 9.58 10.47
C LYS A 122 -6.51 8.34 10.56
N GLY A 123 -6.05 7.41 11.39
CA GLY A 123 -6.82 6.24 11.83
C GLY A 123 -6.87 5.07 10.84
N VAL A 124 -6.20 5.17 9.68
CA VAL A 124 -6.07 4.06 8.73
C VAL A 124 -5.28 2.91 9.36
N ASP A 125 -4.09 3.19 9.89
CA ASP A 125 -3.19 2.15 10.43
C ASP A 125 -3.82 1.42 11.63
N MET A 126 -4.50 2.17 12.48
CA MET A 126 -5.25 1.59 13.61
C MET A 126 -6.37 0.65 13.13
N LYS A 127 -7.09 1.01 12.06
CA LYS A 127 -8.14 0.14 11.49
C LYS A 127 -7.55 -1.15 10.93
N ILE A 128 -6.44 -1.04 10.19
CA ILE A 128 -5.71 -2.21 9.65
C ILE A 128 -5.30 -3.13 10.80
N GLY A 129 -4.64 -2.60 11.83
CA GLY A 129 -4.19 -3.38 12.98
C GLY A 129 -5.34 -4.07 13.72
N ILE A 130 -6.46 -3.35 13.96
CA ILE A 130 -7.63 -3.92 14.64
C ILE A 130 -8.29 -5.02 13.79
N ASP A 131 -8.43 -4.81 12.48
CA ASP A 131 -9.01 -5.82 11.59
C ASP A 131 -8.12 -7.08 11.55
N ILE A 132 -6.80 -6.93 11.38
CA ILE A 132 -5.85 -8.05 11.42
C ILE A 132 -5.98 -8.82 12.74
N ALA A 133 -5.96 -8.12 13.87
CA ALA A 133 -6.09 -8.75 15.18
C ALA A 133 -7.44 -9.46 15.34
N THR A 134 -8.53 -8.85 14.85
CA THR A 134 -9.86 -9.46 14.90
C THR A 134 -9.94 -10.73 14.07
N LEU A 135 -9.37 -10.72 12.86
CA LEU A 135 -9.34 -11.88 11.96
C LEU A 135 -8.54 -13.02 12.61
N ALA A 136 -7.39 -12.70 13.19
CA ALA A 136 -6.51 -13.64 13.87
C ALA A 136 -7.17 -14.28 15.09
N TYR A 137 -7.60 -13.48 16.07
CA TYR A 137 -8.16 -14.01 17.32
C TYR A 137 -9.47 -14.78 17.14
N LYS A 138 -10.31 -14.35 16.19
CA LYS A 138 -11.56 -15.05 15.88
C LYS A 138 -11.38 -16.20 14.89
N LYS A 139 -10.14 -16.44 14.41
CA LYS A 139 -9.80 -17.49 13.44
C LYS A 139 -10.72 -17.46 12.21
N LEU A 140 -10.93 -16.27 11.67
CA LEU A 140 -11.85 -16.05 10.54
C LEU A 140 -11.20 -16.27 9.17
N ALA A 141 -9.88 -16.34 9.13
CA ALA A 141 -9.07 -16.64 7.97
C ALA A 141 -7.82 -17.40 8.43
N ASP A 142 -7.24 -18.21 7.56
CA ASP A 142 -5.97 -18.91 7.82
C ASP A 142 -4.78 -18.17 7.18
N GLN A 143 -5.05 -17.25 6.26
CA GLN A 143 -4.05 -16.49 5.52
C GLN A 143 -4.48 -15.02 5.41
N ILE A 144 -3.54 -14.10 5.63
CA ILE A 144 -3.71 -12.66 5.40
C ILE A 144 -2.68 -12.22 4.37
N VAL A 145 -3.14 -11.54 3.32
CA VAL A 145 -2.28 -10.86 2.35
C VAL A 145 -2.40 -9.36 2.59
N LEU A 146 -1.34 -8.75 3.12
CA LEU A 146 -1.24 -7.32 3.34
C LEU A 146 -0.55 -6.66 2.16
N ILE A 147 -1.27 -5.80 1.44
CA ILE A 147 -0.72 -5.00 0.35
C ILE A 147 -0.46 -3.61 0.92
N THR A 148 0.81 -3.25 1.10
CA THR A 148 1.20 -1.99 1.74
C THR A 148 2.61 -1.56 1.32
N GLY A 149 2.82 -0.26 1.11
CA GLY A 149 4.16 0.32 0.99
C GLY A 149 4.77 0.73 2.34
N ASP A 150 4.00 0.65 3.42
CA ASP A 150 4.39 1.09 4.77
C ASP A 150 4.85 -0.10 5.63
N SER A 151 5.92 0.13 6.39
CA SER A 151 6.55 -0.81 7.31
C SER A 151 5.98 -0.80 8.73
N ASP A 152 5.10 0.14 9.08
CA ASP A 152 4.62 0.33 10.47
C ASP A 152 3.72 -0.81 11.01
N PHE A 153 3.46 -1.86 10.22
CA PHE A 153 2.58 -2.98 10.57
C PHE A 153 3.27 -4.16 11.28
N VAL A 154 4.52 -4.01 11.72
CA VAL A 154 5.29 -5.04 12.43
C VAL A 154 4.50 -5.69 13.56
N SER A 155 3.88 -4.88 14.43
CA SER A 155 3.13 -5.38 15.59
C SER A 155 1.92 -6.22 15.19
N ALA A 156 1.21 -5.82 14.13
CA ALA A 156 0.04 -6.53 13.64
C ALA A 156 0.43 -7.85 12.96
N ALA A 157 1.48 -7.85 12.15
CA ALA A 157 2.01 -9.05 11.49
C ALA A 157 2.49 -10.08 12.52
N LYS A 158 3.25 -9.62 13.52
CA LYS A 158 3.71 -10.45 14.65
C LYS A 158 2.55 -11.08 15.43
N LEU A 159 1.49 -10.33 15.69
CA LEU A 159 0.29 -10.85 16.35
C LEU A 159 -0.37 -11.93 15.50
N ALA A 160 -0.64 -11.64 14.22
CA ALA A 160 -1.31 -12.59 13.33
C ALA A 160 -0.54 -13.91 13.22
N ARG A 161 0.79 -13.87 13.04
CA ARG A 161 1.62 -15.08 12.97
C ARG A 161 1.59 -15.90 14.26
N ARG A 162 1.58 -15.25 15.42
CA ARG A 162 1.49 -15.95 16.71
C ARG A 162 0.16 -16.68 16.89
N GLU A 163 -0.91 -16.16 16.31
CA GLU A 163 -2.22 -16.81 16.27
C GLU A 163 -2.34 -17.89 15.17
N GLY A 164 -1.26 -18.17 14.44
CA GLY A 164 -1.18 -19.22 13.43
C GLY A 164 -1.66 -18.81 12.03
N ILE A 165 -1.75 -17.50 11.76
CA ILE A 165 -2.09 -16.99 10.43
C ILE A 165 -0.85 -16.99 9.53
N ASP A 166 -0.99 -17.52 8.31
CA ASP A 166 -0.01 -17.35 7.23
C ASP A 166 -0.04 -15.90 6.72
N PHE A 167 1.00 -15.12 7.01
CA PHE A 167 1.02 -13.68 6.79
C PHE A 167 1.93 -13.30 5.63
N ILE A 168 1.34 -12.89 4.50
CA ILE A 168 2.05 -12.53 3.28
C ILE A 168 2.00 -11.02 3.08
N VAL A 169 3.11 -10.41 2.65
CA VAL A 169 3.16 -8.98 2.29
C VAL A 169 3.46 -8.78 0.81
N ASP A 170 2.73 -7.87 0.16
CA ASP A 170 3.10 -7.26 -1.12
C ASP A 170 3.51 -5.78 -0.89
N PRO A 171 4.79 -5.44 -1.07
CA PRO A 171 5.28 -4.08 -0.84
C PRO A 171 4.98 -3.10 -1.97
N MET A 172 4.30 -3.53 -3.04
CA MET A 172 4.05 -2.71 -4.24
C MET A 172 5.32 -2.12 -4.87
N GLY A 173 6.44 -2.83 -4.81
CA GLY A 173 7.74 -2.38 -5.32
C GLY A 173 8.58 -1.55 -4.34
N HIS A 174 8.08 -1.28 -3.13
CA HIS A 174 8.87 -0.64 -2.08
C HIS A 174 9.84 -1.61 -1.40
N LYS A 175 10.90 -1.08 -0.79
CA LYS A 175 11.80 -1.88 0.06
C LYS A 175 11.16 -2.06 1.43
N ILE A 176 11.04 -3.30 1.90
CA ILE A 176 10.56 -3.61 3.25
C ILE A 176 11.72 -3.50 4.25
N LEU A 177 11.43 -2.95 5.44
CA LEU A 177 12.37 -2.92 6.55
C LEU A 177 12.65 -4.34 7.09
N PRO A 178 13.91 -4.64 7.49
CA PRO A 178 14.26 -5.95 8.06
C PRO A 178 13.32 -6.41 9.18
N ASP A 179 12.92 -5.50 10.06
CA ASP A 179 12.03 -5.79 11.20
C ASP A 179 10.67 -6.36 10.78
N LEU A 180 10.10 -5.90 9.66
CA LEU A 180 8.85 -6.46 9.15
C LEU A 180 9.09 -7.82 8.50
N MET A 181 10.23 -8.02 7.82
CA MET A 181 10.58 -9.31 7.21
C MET A 181 10.66 -10.45 8.22
N GLU A 182 11.13 -10.19 9.44
CA GLU A 182 11.17 -11.19 10.53
C GLU A 182 9.78 -11.67 10.97
N HIS A 183 8.75 -10.86 10.68
CA HIS A 183 7.40 -11.03 11.20
C HIS A 183 6.37 -11.35 10.10
N ILE A 184 6.81 -11.81 8.93
CA ILE A 184 5.97 -12.31 7.83
C ILE A 184 6.39 -13.73 7.44
N ASP A 185 5.49 -14.47 6.79
CA ASP A 185 5.74 -15.81 6.25
C ASP A 185 6.10 -15.78 4.76
N GLY A 186 5.69 -14.74 4.04
CA GLY A 186 6.01 -14.60 2.62
C GLY A 186 6.08 -13.15 2.16
N LEU A 187 7.04 -12.88 1.26
CA LEU A 187 7.16 -11.62 0.55
C LEU A 187 6.88 -11.84 -0.94
N ARG A 188 5.82 -11.24 -1.48
CA ARG A 188 5.46 -11.39 -2.89
C ARG A 188 5.00 -10.08 -3.46
N SER A 189 5.69 -9.57 -4.48
CA SER A 189 5.20 -8.41 -5.23
C SER A 189 4.71 -8.78 -6.62
N TYR A 190 3.48 -8.38 -6.92
CA TYR A 190 2.89 -8.52 -8.25
C TYR A 190 2.95 -7.23 -9.06
N TYR A 191 3.48 -6.16 -8.47
CA TYR A 191 3.75 -4.91 -9.16
C TYR A 191 4.93 -5.09 -10.12
N ARG A 192 4.64 -5.09 -11.44
CA ARG A 192 5.69 -4.99 -12.46
C ARG A 192 6.01 -3.53 -12.68
N HIS A 193 7.23 -3.12 -12.36
CA HIS A 193 7.73 -1.81 -12.75
C HIS A 193 7.62 -1.70 -14.27
N LYS A 194 6.68 -0.89 -14.78
CA LYS A 194 6.72 -0.50 -16.19
C LYS A 194 7.99 0.32 -16.35
N GLN A 195 8.98 -0.21 -17.08
CA GLN A 195 10.13 0.58 -17.51
C GLN A 195 9.60 1.69 -18.42
N LEU A 196 9.41 2.89 -17.87
CA LEU A 196 9.41 4.10 -18.69
C LEU A 196 10.84 4.20 -19.22
N LYS A 197 11.05 3.92 -20.51
CA LYS A 197 12.34 4.07 -21.20
C LYS A 197 12.76 5.54 -21.19
N GLY A 198 13.32 5.98 -20.07
CA GLY A 198 14.15 7.17 -19.96
C GLY A 198 15.58 6.78 -20.29
N SER A 199 16.13 7.37 -21.34
CA SER A 199 17.47 7.15 -21.85
C SER A 199 18.55 7.64 -20.89
N PHE A 200 18.87 6.94 -19.82
CA PHE A 200 20.17 7.09 -19.15
C PHE A 200 20.57 5.77 -18.51
N GLY A 201 21.69 5.23 -18.97
CA GLY A 201 22.20 3.93 -18.57
C GLY A 201 22.65 3.93 -17.12
N GLN A 202 21.91 3.23 -16.27
CA GLN A 202 22.43 2.57 -15.09
C GLN A 202 21.81 1.17 -15.05
N LYS A 203 22.68 0.15 -15.07
CA LYS A 203 22.30 -1.24 -14.79
C LYS A 203 22.01 -1.33 -13.30
N GLU A 204 20.75 -1.53 -12.93
CA GLU A 204 20.41 -2.02 -11.59
C GLU A 204 19.50 -3.25 -11.68
N GLN A 205 19.74 -4.13 -10.72
CA GLN A 205 19.46 -5.56 -10.72
C GLN A 205 17.97 -5.88 -10.85
N ASP A 206 17.68 -6.93 -11.64
CA ASP A 206 16.39 -7.60 -11.65
C ASP A 206 15.96 -7.88 -10.22
N VAL A 207 14.80 -7.36 -9.81
CA VAL A 207 14.11 -7.78 -8.58
C VAL A 207 13.63 -9.21 -8.85
N THR A 208 14.55 -10.14 -8.63
CA THR A 208 14.30 -11.57 -8.61
C THR A 208 13.18 -11.86 -7.62
N LEU A 209 12.23 -12.69 -8.04
CA LEU A 209 11.41 -13.51 -7.16
C LEU A 209 12.32 -14.07 -6.07
N PHE A 210 12.24 -13.55 -4.85
CA PHE A 210 12.95 -14.12 -3.72
C PHE A 210 12.30 -15.47 -3.42
N PRO A 211 13.03 -16.59 -3.56
CA PRO A 211 12.50 -17.90 -3.23
C PRO A 211 12.72 -18.11 -1.74
N TYR A 212 11.68 -17.86 -0.95
CA TYR A 212 11.51 -18.44 0.38
C TYR A 212 10.04 -18.77 0.57
#